data_AF-A0A3M1YP39-F1
#
_entry.id   AF-A0A3M1YP39-F1
#
_cell.length_a   1.000
_cell.length_b   1.000
_cell.length_c   1.000
_cell.angle_alpha   90.00
_cell.angle_beta   90.00
_cell.angle_gamma   90.00
#
_symmetry.space_group_name_H-M   'P 1'
#
loop_
_entity.id
_entity.type
_entity.pdbx_description
1 polymer ?
#
loop_
_entity_poly.entity_id
_entity_poly.type
_entity_poly.pdbx_seq_one_letter_code
_entity_poly.pdbx_strand_id
1 'polypeptide(L)'
;WNTIQRQRGDRGHWVDGFWLGLLWLAYAHTGDDKYQAAAQQWNERLHFLKDSVATHDLGFIFFLSHVIGGRLTGDETLYETALHAASSLIKRYNPRGEYLQAWGTPDGTRKDRGRANIDIMMNLELLYWASAYSGDAKYATIATQHARTSRLTMVRADGSAAQVADFDPDSGLFVHQETHQGFSFDSCWSRGLGWGLYGFATCYHYSGVESFLYAARMLSQYAITHAPEDFVPYWDYNSPDIPNTYRDSSAAAVIACGLLELADCETDEGLATQWRTYAEKITASLWEHYSTRGTNMPAILRKAARSVPHGYMDTALIYGDYYFFEALHRLAYPEISRRIFQKSKVSVL
;
A
#
# COMPACT_ATOMS: atom_id res chain seq x y z
N TRP A 1 -14.75 14.55 -2.98
CA TRP A 1 -15.15 13.20 -2.57
C TRP A 1 -16.21 13.28 -1.48
N ASN A 2 -17.48 13.22 -1.85
CA ASN A 2 -18.45 12.71 -0.89
C ASN A 2 -18.16 11.21 -0.85
N THR A 3 -17.52 10.71 0.22
CA THR A 3 -17.56 9.25 0.51
C THR A 3 -18.98 8.81 0.20
N ILE A 4 -19.14 7.84 -0.69
CA ILE A 4 -20.43 7.39 -1.22
C ILE A 4 -21.30 6.95 -0.03
N GLN A 5 -21.97 7.92 0.60
CA GLN A 5 -22.76 7.75 1.80
C GLN A 5 -24.07 7.05 1.43
N ARG A 6 -24.44 7.08 0.14
CA ARG A 6 -25.67 6.50 -0.36
C ARG A 6 -25.64 4.97 -0.52
N GLN A 7 -24.50 4.31 -0.32
CA GLN A 7 -24.42 2.83 -0.42
C GLN A 7 -23.47 2.14 0.58
N ARG A 8 -22.84 2.86 1.51
CA ARG A 8 -22.04 2.21 2.55
C ARG A 8 -22.93 1.90 3.75
N GLY A 9 -23.29 0.63 3.92
CA GLY A 9 -23.93 0.13 5.14
C GLY A 9 -23.01 0.23 6.37
N ASP A 10 -21.70 0.37 6.15
CA ASP A 10 -20.69 0.42 7.20
C ASP A 10 -20.20 1.84 7.49
N ARG A 11 -19.94 2.12 8.77
CA ARG A 11 -19.44 3.42 9.27
C ARG A 11 -18.00 3.75 8.85
N GLY A 12 -17.26 2.81 8.24
CA GLY A 12 -15.89 2.97 7.76
C GLY A 12 -15.50 1.90 6.73
N HIS A 13 -14.46 2.17 5.94
CA HIS A 13 -13.98 1.30 4.86
C HIS A 13 -12.44 1.39 4.74
N TRP A 14 -11.80 0.33 4.24
CA TRP A 14 -10.33 0.26 4.12
C TRP A 14 -9.67 1.39 3.31
N VAL A 15 -10.45 2.10 2.48
CA VAL A 15 -9.95 3.17 1.62
C VAL A 15 -10.01 4.56 2.26
N ASP A 16 -10.53 4.67 3.48
CA ASP A 16 -10.85 5.98 4.04
C ASP A 16 -9.61 6.81 4.36
N GLY A 17 -8.50 6.15 4.74
CA GLY A 17 -7.23 6.81 5.00
C GLY A 17 -6.64 7.54 3.78
N PHE A 18 -6.87 7.05 2.56
CA PHE A 18 -6.32 7.68 1.35
C PHE A 18 -6.86 9.09 1.11
N TRP A 19 -8.14 9.34 1.44
CA TRP A 19 -8.71 10.68 1.32
C TRP A 19 -8.07 11.64 2.32
N LEU A 20 -7.85 11.21 3.56
CA LEU A 20 -7.15 12.03 4.55
C LEU A 20 -5.69 12.25 4.16
N GLY A 21 -5.02 11.22 3.65
CA GLY A 21 -3.67 11.33 3.10
C GLY A 21 -3.60 12.38 2.00
N LEU A 22 -4.57 12.42 1.08
CA LEU A 22 -4.63 13.46 0.04
C LEU A 22 -4.81 14.86 0.62
N LEU A 23 -5.68 15.02 1.64
CA LEU A 23 -5.86 16.30 2.32
C LEU A 23 -4.56 16.75 3.01
N TRP A 24 -3.85 15.84 3.65
CA TRP A 24 -2.57 16.14 4.29
C TRP A 24 -1.48 16.52 3.30
N LEU A 25 -1.35 15.79 2.20
CA LEU A 25 -0.42 16.15 1.13
C LEU A 25 -0.78 17.51 0.51
N ALA A 26 -2.07 17.80 0.33
CA ALA A 26 -2.52 19.10 -0.16
C ALA A 26 -2.19 20.24 0.82
N TYR A 27 -2.39 20.00 2.12
CA TYR A 27 -1.98 20.94 3.18
C TYR A 27 -0.47 21.17 3.16
N ALA A 28 0.34 20.11 3.14
CA ALA A 28 1.79 20.21 3.11
C ALA A 28 2.32 20.98 1.90
N HIS A 29 1.65 20.84 0.74
CA HIS A 29 2.02 21.53 -0.49
C HIS A 29 1.60 23.00 -0.50
N THR A 30 0.40 23.31 -0.01
CA THR A 30 -0.22 24.64 -0.17
C THR A 30 -0.09 25.55 1.05
N GLY A 31 0.07 24.98 2.25
CA GLY A 31 -0.06 25.68 3.52
C GLY A 31 -1.49 26.20 3.80
N ASP A 32 -2.50 25.79 3.05
CA ASP A 32 -3.88 26.29 3.19
C ASP A 32 -4.63 25.52 4.28
N ASP A 33 -4.97 26.22 5.37
CA ASP A 33 -5.64 25.69 6.56
C ASP A 33 -6.96 24.96 6.26
N LYS A 34 -7.62 25.23 5.13
CA LYS A 34 -8.85 24.51 4.76
C LYS A 34 -8.61 23.01 4.60
N TYR A 35 -7.42 22.60 4.15
CA TYR A 35 -7.07 21.19 3.97
C TYR A 35 -6.79 20.52 5.32
N GLN A 36 -6.08 21.19 6.22
CA GLN A 36 -5.87 20.72 7.59
C GLN A 36 -7.21 20.60 8.34
N ALA A 37 -8.06 21.63 8.29
CA ALA A 37 -9.37 21.62 8.94
C ALA A 37 -10.27 20.49 8.41
N ALA A 38 -10.25 20.27 7.09
CA ALA A 38 -10.96 19.14 6.49
C ALA A 38 -10.39 17.79 6.99
N ALA A 39 -9.07 17.63 7.02
CA ALA A 39 -8.43 16.38 7.47
C ALA A 39 -8.75 16.07 8.93
N GLN A 40 -8.73 17.08 9.81
CA GLN A 40 -9.12 16.96 11.22
C GLN A 40 -10.58 16.52 11.38
N GLN A 41 -11.51 17.13 10.64
CA GLN A 41 -12.93 16.73 10.66
C GLN A 41 -13.12 15.26 10.23
N TRP A 42 -12.34 14.79 9.25
CA TRP A 42 -12.39 13.41 8.82
C TRP A 42 -11.73 12.44 9.82
N ASN A 43 -10.66 12.86 10.51
CA ASN A 43 -10.00 12.03 11.53
C ASN A 43 -10.97 11.61 12.63
N GLU A 44 -11.77 12.55 13.13
CA GLU A 44 -12.80 12.28 14.15
C GLU A 44 -13.79 11.19 13.72
N ARG A 45 -14.15 11.16 12.42
CA ARG A 45 -15.10 10.19 11.87
C ARG A 45 -14.51 8.78 11.80
N LEU A 46 -13.19 8.66 11.66
CA LEU A 46 -12.50 7.37 11.55
C LEU A 46 -11.92 6.89 12.89
N HIS A 47 -11.95 7.72 13.93
CA HIS A 47 -11.31 7.45 15.21
C HIS A 47 -11.73 6.09 15.82
N PHE A 48 -12.99 5.68 15.64
CA PHE A 48 -13.51 4.40 16.14
C PHE A 48 -12.84 3.16 15.51
N LEU A 49 -12.21 3.28 14.33
CA LEU A 49 -11.57 2.17 13.65
C LEU A 49 -10.27 1.73 14.32
N LYS A 50 -9.70 2.53 15.24
CA LYS A 50 -8.45 2.19 15.95
C LYS A 50 -8.60 0.93 16.81
N ASP A 51 -9.84 0.64 17.22
CA ASP A 51 -10.21 -0.52 18.04
C ASP A 51 -10.55 -1.75 17.17
N SER A 52 -10.60 -1.60 15.84
CA SER A 52 -11.02 -2.68 14.94
C SER A 52 -10.00 -3.81 14.92
N VAL A 53 -10.49 -5.03 15.12
CA VAL A 53 -9.71 -6.26 14.91
C VAL A 53 -10.21 -7.03 13.71
N ALA A 54 -11.09 -6.46 12.88
CA ALA A 54 -11.74 -7.14 11.77
C ALA A 54 -11.04 -6.97 10.42
N THR A 55 -10.05 -6.08 10.33
CA THR A 55 -9.28 -5.82 9.10
C THR A 55 -7.79 -5.64 9.38
N HIS A 56 -6.96 -5.98 8.40
CA HIS A 56 -5.54 -5.64 8.36
C HIS A 56 -5.27 -4.21 7.86
N ASP A 57 -6.27 -3.56 7.24
CA ASP A 57 -6.15 -2.27 6.54
C ASP A 57 -5.93 -1.06 7.47
N LEU A 58 -5.63 -1.29 8.75
CA LEU A 58 -5.38 -0.22 9.72
C LEU A 58 -4.13 0.58 9.35
N GLY A 59 -3.17 0.00 8.64
CA GLY A 59 -2.02 0.73 8.13
C GLY A 59 -2.44 1.75 7.07
N PHE A 60 -3.20 1.35 6.05
CA PHE A 60 -3.77 2.27 5.06
C PHE A 60 -4.60 3.37 5.70
N ILE A 61 -5.35 3.06 6.76
CA ILE A 61 -6.17 4.04 7.44
C ILE A 61 -5.31 4.98 8.27
N PHE A 62 -4.63 4.47 9.31
CA PHE A 62 -4.04 5.28 10.39
C PHE A 62 -2.64 5.79 10.07
N PHE A 63 -1.87 5.14 9.19
CA PHE A 63 -0.60 5.72 8.76
C PHE A 63 -0.85 6.98 7.90
N LEU A 64 -1.71 6.85 6.88
CA LEU A 64 -2.00 7.94 5.94
C LEU A 64 -2.76 9.10 6.58
N SER A 65 -3.54 8.83 7.62
CA SER A 65 -4.32 9.85 8.32
C SER A 65 -3.62 10.41 9.56
N HIS A 66 -3.30 9.57 10.54
CA HIS A 66 -2.89 10.03 11.86
C HIS A 66 -1.36 10.20 11.95
N VAL A 67 -0.58 9.27 11.39
CA VAL A 67 0.89 9.41 11.40
C VAL A 67 1.33 10.59 10.53
N ILE A 68 0.86 10.68 9.29
CA ILE A 68 1.16 11.83 8.43
C ILE A 68 0.65 13.14 9.04
N GLY A 69 -0.58 13.14 9.58
CA GLY A 69 -1.15 14.32 10.24
C GLY A 69 -0.28 14.80 11.39
N GLY A 70 0.11 13.91 12.31
CA GLY A 70 0.96 14.24 13.45
C GLY A 70 2.33 14.78 13.02
N ARG A 71 2.91 14.26 11.92
CA ARG A 71 4.19 14.77 11.37
C ARG A 71 4.07 16.20 10.86
N LEU A 72 2.93 16.57 10.29
CA LEU A 72 2.70 17.88 9.71
C LEU A 72 2.25 18.92 10.75
N THR A 73 1.48 18.51 11.75
CA THR A 73 0.87 19.44 12.73
C THR A 73 1.60 19.46 14.07
N GLY A 74 2.38 18.43 14.40
CA GLY A 74 2.94 18.23 15.73
C GLY A 74 1.90 17.82 16.79
N ASP A 75 0.70 17.41 16.38
CA ASP A 75 -0.35 16.96 17.29
C ASP A 75 -0.13 15.51 17.74
N GLU A 76 0.38 15.36 18.97
CA GLU A 76 0.72 14.06 19.57
C GLU A 76 -0.49 13.13 19.72
N THR A 77 -1.71 13.68 19.85
CA THR A 77 -2.93 12.86 20.01
C THR A 77 -3.22 11.99 18.78
N LEU A 78 -2.74 12.43 17.60
CA LEU A 78 -2.80 11.66 16.38
C LEU A 78 -1.87 10.44 16.46
N TYR A 79 -0.65 10.59 16.99
CA TYR A 79 0.28 9.48 17.17
C TYR A 79 -0.24 8.48 18.21
N GLU A 80 -0.81 8.92 19.32
CA GLU A 80 -1.43 8.03 20.30
C GLU A 80 -2.53 7.16 19.67
N THR A 81 -3.35 7.76 18.80
CA THR A 81 -4.40 7.05 18.06
C THR A 81 -3.81 6.04 17.08
N ALA A 82 -2.77 6.41 16.33
CA ALA A 82 -2.08 5.51 15.40
C ALA A 82 -1.39 4.34 16.12
N LEU A 83 -0.79 4.58 17.29
CA LEU A 83 -0.16 3.55 18.11
C LEU A 83 -1.21 2.56 18.67
N HIS A 84 -2.39 3.05 19.04
CA HIS A 84 -3.51 2.18 19.38
C HIS A 84 -3.90 1.31 18.18
N ALA A 85 -4.08 1.91 17.00
CA ALA A 85 -4.41 1.14 15.79
C ALA A 85 -3.36 0.07 15.47
N ALA A 86 -2.07 0.37 15.65
CA ALA A 86 -0.99 -0.61 15.52
C ALA A 86 -1.13 -1.77 16.53
N SER A 87 -1.51 -1.45 17.78
CA SER A 87 -1.80 -2.45 18.83
C SER A 87 -2.98 -3.35 18.47
N SER A 88 -4.01 -2.81 17.81
CA SER A 88 -5.15 -3.59 17.31
C SER A 88 -4.76 -4.46 16.11
N LEU A 89 -3.94 -3.94 15.19
CA LEU A 89 -3.47 -4.67 14.01
C LEU A 89 -2.70 -5.94 14.39
N ILE A 90 -1.79 -5.85 15.36
CA ILE A 90 -0.97 -7.02 15.75
C ILE A 90 -1.76 -8.13 16.45
N LYS A 91 -3.02 -7.89 16.90
CA LYS A 91 -3.91 -8.96 17.41
C LYS A 91 -4.28 -9.98 16.32
N ARG A 92 -4.04 -9.64 15.05
CA ARG A 92 -4.25 -10.51 13.89
C ARG A 92 -3.04 -11.37 13.56
N TYR A 93 -1.97 -11.29 14.36
CA TYR A 93 -0.72 -12.02 14.11
C TYR A 93 -0.85 -13.49 14.50
N ASN A 94 -0.56 -14.38 13.55
CA ASN A 94 -0.35 -15.79 13.81
C ASN A 94 1.15 -16.04 14.00
N PRO A 95 1.63 -16.34 15.23
CA PRO A 95 3.04 -16.55 15.49
C PRO A 95 3.59 -17.89 14.98
N ARG A 96 2.74 -18.85 14.61
CA ARG A 96 3.18 -20.17 14.13
C ARG A 96 3.60 -20.13 12.67
N GLY A 97 2.82 -19.43 11.85
CA GLY A 97 3.12 -19.19 10.44
C GLY A 97 3.76 -17.83 10.18
N GLU A 98 3.96 -17.04 11.23
CA GLU A 98 4.57 -15.70 11.16
C GLU A 98 3.90 -14.80 10.13
N TYR A 99 2.56 -14.70 10.16
CA TYR A 99 1.79 -13.86 9.25
C TYR A 99 0.66 -13.10 9.96
N LEU A 100 0.28 -11.95 9.42
CA LEU A 100 -0.93 -11.24 9.80
C LEU A 100 -2.11 -11.76 8.98
N GLN A 101 -3.24 -12.01 9.65
CA GLN A 101 -4.46 -12.47 9.01
C GLN A 101 -5.10 -11.35 8.14
N ALA A 102 -5.41 -11.65 6.89
CA ALA A 102 -5.98 -10.70 5.94
C ALA A 102 -7.44 -10.34 6.24
N TRP A 103 -8.33 -11.33 6.30
CA TRP A 103 -9.78 -11.09 6.39
C TRP A 103 -10.43 -11.84 7.56
N GLY A 104 -11.65 -11.44 7.92
CA GLY A 104 -12.43 -12.04 9.02
C GLY A 104 -11.93 -11.66 10.41
N THR A 105 -12.63 -12.11 11.45
CA THR A 105 -12.23 -11.90 12.85
C THR A 105 -11.07 -12.83 13.23
N PRO A 106 -10.26 -12.48 14.26
CA PRO A 106 -9.15 -13.32 14.71
C PRO A 106 -9.57 -14.73 15.17
N ASP A 107 -10.80 -14.86 15.67
CA ASP A 107 -11.45 -16.10 16.09
C ASP A 107 -12.39 -16.70 15.02
N GLY A 108 -12.28 -16.21 13.78
CA GLY A 108 -13.12 -16.62 12.66
C GLY A 108 -12.87 -18.05 12.18
N THR A 109 -13.38 -18.36 10.99
CA THR A 109 -13.25 -19.72 10.43
C THR A 109 -11.79 -20.11 10.21
N ARG A 110 -11.49 -21.42 10.17
CA ARG A 110 -10.14 -21.92 9.85
C ARG A 110 -9.61 -21.31 8.54
N LYS A 111 -10.48 -21.11 7.56
CA LYS A 111 -10.15 -20.48 6.27
C LYS A 111 -9.75 -19.02 6.44
N ASP A 112 -10.50 -18.23 7.20
CA ASP A 112 -10.19 -16.81 7.41
C ASP A 112 -8.88 -16.63 8.20
N ARG A 113 -8.71 -17.41 9.27
CA ARG A 113 -7.48 -17.39 10.09
C ARG A 113 -6.24 -17.83 9.32
N GLY A 114 -6.40 -18.64 8.28
CA GLY A 114 -5.33 -19.18 7.45
C GLY A 114 -4.90 -18.29 6.30
N ARG A 115 -5.42 -17.07 6.15
CA ARG A 115 -5.20 -16.23 4.96
C ARG A 115 -4.34 -15.03 5.22
N ALA A 116 -3.29 -14.86 4.41
CA ALA A 116 -2.57 -13.60 4.24
C ALA A 116 -2.68 -13.14 2.78
N ASN A 117 -2.69 -11.83 2.54
CA ASN A 117 -2.64 -11.27 1.20
C ASN A 117 -1.46 -10.30 1.06
N ILE A 118 -1.08 -10.00 -0.18
CA ILE A 118 0.06 -9.12 -0.47
C ILE A 118 -0.20 -7.66 -0.07
N ASP A 119 -1.47 -7.23 0.00
CA ASP A 119 -1.89 -5.89 0.40
C ASP A 119 -1.45 -5.53 1.84
N ILE A 120 -1.30 -6.53 2.74
CA ILE A 120 -0.76 -6.33 4.09
C ILE A 120 0.64 -5.73 4.06
N MET A 121 1.43 -5.95 3.00
CA MET A 121 2.77 -5.37 2.88
C MET A 121 2.76 -3.84 3.00
N MET A 122 1.69 -3.18 2.55
CA MET A 122 1.51 -1.73 2.70
C MET A 122 1.07 -1.29 4.09
N ASN A 123 0.56 -2.22 4.90
CA ASN A 123 0.11 -1.96 6.26
C ASN A 123 1.23 -2.10 7.29
N LEU A 124 2.36 -2.71 6.91
CA LEU A 124 3.51 -2.93 7.77
C LEU A 124 4.22 -1.64 8.18
N GLU A 125 4.12 -0.59 7.38
CA GLU A 125 4.74 0.70 7.69
C GLU A 125 4.22 1.29 9.00
N LEU A 126 2.93 1.12 9.30
CA LEU A 126 2.35 1.51 10.59
C LEU A 126 3.06 0.80 11.76
N LEU A 127 3.41 -0.47 11.60
CA LEU A 127 4.05 -1.26 12.65
C LEU A 127 5.52 -0.87 12.84
N TYR A 128 6.27 -0.66 11.76
CA TYR A 128 7.63 -0.14 11.88
C TYR A 128 7.65 1.25 12.53
N TRP A 129 6.74 2.14 12.11
CA TRP A 129 6.57 3.45 12.74
C TRP A 129 6.23 3.31 14.23
N ALA A 130 5.31 2.41 14.60
CA ALA A 130 4.92 2.20 15.99
C ALA A 130 6.11 1.77 16.87
N SER A 131 7.00 0.90 16.37
CA SER A 131 8.23 0.55 17.10
C SER A 131 9.18 1.74 17.22
N ALA A 132 9.38 2.51 16.15
CA ALA A 132 10.25 3.68 16.18
C ALA A 132 9.74 4.75 17.15
N TYR A 133 8.42 4.95 17.22
CA TYR A 133 7.77 5.92 18.08
C TYR A 133 7.73 5.49 19.56
N SER A 134 7.31 4.26 19.84
CA SER A 134 7.10 3.77 21.23
C SER A 134 8.34 3.14 21.87
N GLY A 135 9.35 2.77 21.08
CA GLY A 135 10.51 1.99 21.53
C GLY A 135 10.22 0.49 21.73
N ASP A 136 8.97 0.04 21.55
CA ASP A 136 8.61 -1.38 21.67
C ASP A 136 8.90 -2.13 20.37
N ALA A 137 9.93 -2.96 20.38
CA ALA A 137 10.40 -3.69 19.19
C ALA A 137 9.38 -4.72 18.65
N LYS A 138 8.34 -5.09 19.40
CA LYS A 138 7.40 -6.14 18.97
C LYS A 138 6.72 -5.83 17.63
N TYR A 139 6.42 -4.56 17.35
CA TYR A 139 5.72 -4.18 16.12
C TYR A 139 6.62 -4.40 14.89
N ALA A 140 7.87 -3.93 14.95
CA ALA A 140 8.87 -4.14 13.90
C ALA A 140 9.22 -5.63 13.74
N THR A 141 9.30 -6.40 14.82
CA THR A 141 9.50 -7.86 14.76
C THR A 141 8.36 -8.54 14.00
N ILE A 142 7.10 -8.26 14.35
CA ILE A 142 5.92 -8.82 13.67
C ILE A 142 5.88 -8.40 12.19
N ALA A 143 6.18 -7.13 11.90
CA ALA A 143 6.23 -6.63 10.53
C ALA A 143 7.30 -7.34 9.69
N THR A 144 8.50 -7.51 10.24
CA THR A 144 9.62 -8.20 9.60
C THR A 144 9.32 -9.67 9.36
N GLN A 145 8.71 -10.34 10.35
CA GLN A 145 8.26 -11.73 10.26
C GLN A 145 7.21 -11.91 9.15
N HIS A 146 6.18 -11.05 9.14
CA HIS A 146 5.18 -11.09 8.08
C HIS A 146 5.79 -10.85 6.69
N ALA A 147 6.64 -9.83 6.54
CA ALA A 147 7.32 -9.56 5.27
C ALA A 147 8.16 -10.77 4.80
N ARG A 148 8.88 -11.43 5.71
CA ARG A 148 9.64 -12.65 5.40
C ARG A 148 8.73 -13.76 4.89
N THR A 149 7.63 -14.04 5.59
CA THR A 149 6.66 -15.04 5.18
C THR A 149 6.07 -14.71 3.82
N SER A 150 5.62 -13.47 3.61
CA SER A 150 5.09 -12.98 2.34
C SER A 150 6.09 -13.14 1.19
N ARG A 151 7.39 -12.88 1.44
CA ARG A 151 8.43 -13.09 0.43
C ARG A 151 8.56 -14.57 0.05
N LEU A 152 8.51 -15.46 1.03
CA LEU A 152 8.69 -16.90 0.82
C LEU A 152 7.48 -17.56 0.15
N THR A 153 6.28 -17.04 0.37
CA THR A 153 5.04 -17.70 -0.07
C THR A 153 4.36 -17.01 -1.24
N MET A 154 4.53 -15.70 -1.44
CA MET A 154 3.81 -14.95 -2.47
C MET A 154 4.70 -14.43 -3.61
N VAL A 155 6.00 -14.19 -3.39
CA VAL A 155 6.90 -13.80 -4.48
C VAL A 155 7.37 -15.04 -5.24
N ARG A 156 7.15 -15.06 -6.56
CA ARG A 156 7.49 -16.20 -7.41
C ARG A 156 8.90 -16.05 -7.99
N ALA A 157 9.46 -17.16 -8.47
CA ALA A 157 10.83 -17.22 -8.97
C ALA A 157 11.08 -16.34 -10.21
N ASP A 158 10.03 -16.08 -11.00
CA ASP A 158 10.08 -15.20 -12.19
C ASP A 158 9.98 -13.72 -11.85
N GLY A 159 9.79 -13.36 -10.57
CA GLY A 159 9.58 -11.99 -10.12
C GLY A 159 8.12 -11.52 -10.13
N SER A 160 7.17 -12.39 -10.50
CA SER A 160 5.74 -12.11 -10.31
C SER A 160 5.32 -12.31 -8.84
N ALA A 161 4.08 -11.94 -8.51
CA ALA A 161 3.51 -12.13 -7.18
C ALA A 161 2.13 -12.78 -7.22
N ALA A 162 1.90 -13.71 -6.29
CA ALA A 162 0.56 -14.17 -5.93
C ALA A 162 -0.16 -13.12 -5.08
N GLN A 163 -1.49 -13.11 -5.12
CA GLN A 163 -2.27 -12.20 -4.30
C GLN A 163 -2.45 -12.72 -2.87
N VAL A 164 -2.70 -14.02 -2.71
CA VAL A 164 -3.05 -14.64 -1.42
C VAL A 164 -2.15 -15.84 -1.17
N ALA A 165 -1.76 -16.02 0.09
CA ALA A 165 -1.17 -17.24 0.60
C ALA A 165 -2.13 -17.87 1.63
N ASP A 166 -2.48 -19.14 1.41
CA ASP A 166 -3.27 -19.96 2.32
C ASP A 166 -2.33 -20.79 3.22
N PHE A 167 -2.63 -20.83 4.51
CA PHE A 167 -1.91 -21.52 5.57
C PHE A 167 -2.86 -22.42 6.37
N ASP A 168 -2.32 -23.47 6.96
CA ASP A 168 -2.96 -24.11 8.10
C ASP A 168 -2.72 -23.24 9.35
N PRO A 169 -3.77 -22.66 9.97
CA PRO A 169 -3.59 -21.68 11.04
C PRO A 169 -3.11 -22.27 12.37
N ASP A 170 -3.29 -23.58 12.57
CA ASP A 170 -2.97 -24.25 13.84
C ASP A 170 -1.50 -24.75 13.88
N SER A 171 -0.93 -25.07 12.71
CA SER A 171 0.47 -25.44 12.53
C SER A 171 1.34 -24.31 11.98
N GLY A 172 0.76 -23.35 11.26
CA GLY A 172 1.47 -22.28 10.56
C GLY A 172 2.03 -22.68 9.19
N LEU A 173 1.79 -23.91 8.74
CA LEU A 173 2.35 -24.41 7.48
C LEU A 173 1.65 -23.77 6.27
N PHE A 174 2.46 -23.31 5.32
CA PHE A 174 1.98 -22.87 4.01
C PHE A 174 1.32 -24.04 3.25
N VAL A 175 0.20 -23.75 2.59
CA VAL A 175 -0.58 -24.74 1.83
C VAL A 175 -0.45 -24.48 0.33
N HIS A 176 -0.91 -23.32 -0.15
CA HIS A 176 -0.86 -22.96 -1.57
C HIS A 176 -1.09 -21.45 -1.78
N GLN A 177 -0.83 -21.00 -3.01
CA GLN A 177 -1.14 -19.65 -3.47
C GLN A 177 -2.57 -19.59 -4.01
N GLU A 178 -3.22 -18.44 -3.83
CA GLU A 178 -4.57 -18.18 -4.33
C GLU A 178 -4.70 -16.75 -4.87
N THR A 179 -5.85 -16.48 -5.50
CA THR A 179 -6.24 -15.13 -5.89
C THR A 179 -7.68 -14.81 -5.48
N HIS A 180 -7.96 -13.52 -5.34
CA HIS A 180 -9.31 -13.00 -5.14
C HIS A 180 -9.70 -11.98 -6.23
N GLN A 181 -8.75 -11.18 -6.72
CA GLN A 181 -8.97 -10.08 -7.66
C GLN A 181 -8.16 -10.21 -8.94
N GLY A 182 -7.13 -11.07 -8.96
CA GLY A 182 -6.38 -11.40 -10.17
C GLY A 182 -7.15 -12.35 -11.10
N PHE A 183 -6.61 -12.54 -12.30
CA PHE A 183 -7.18 -13.40 -13.33
C PHE A 183 -7.22 -14.88 -12.92
N SER A 184 -6.14 -15.39 -12.34
CA SER A 184 -6.03 -16.76 -11.83
C SER A 184 -5.06 -16.82 -10.65
N PHE A 185 -5.02 -17.95 -9.94
CA PHE A 185 -4.11 -18.11 -8.78
C PHE A 185 -2.62 -18.05 -9.17
N ASP A 186 -2.31 -18.35 -10.44
CA ASP A 186 -0.98 -18.30 -11.04
C ASP A 186 -0.74 -17.05 -11.90
N SER A 187 -1.73 -16.14 -12.03
CA SER A 187 -1.53 -14.85 -12.68
C SER A 187 -0.83 -13.84 -11.76
N CYS A 188 -0.51 -12.69 -12.31
CA CYS A 188 0.09 -11.55 -11.62
C CYS A 188 -0.85 -10.34 -11.71
N TRP A 189 -1.69 -10.20 -10.69
CA TRP A 189 -2.55 -9.03 -10.53
C TRP A 189 -1.70 -7.76 -10.35
N SER A 190 -1.91 -6.74 -11.19
CA SER A 190 -0.94 -5.65 -11.31
C SER A 190 -0.82 -4.79 -10.06
N ARG A 191 -1.94 -4.54 -9.37
CA ARG A 191 -1.91 -3.82 -8.10
C ARG A 191 -1.30 -4.64 -6.96
N GLY A 192 -1.50 -5.96 -6.96
CA GLY A 192 -0.85 -6.85 -5.99
C GLY A 192 0.67 -6.82 -6.13
N LEU A 193 1.18 -6.81 -7.37
CA LEU A 193 2.59 -6.60 -7.66
C LEU A 193 3.07 -5.24 -7.13
N GLY A 194 2.30 -4.17 -7.35
CA GLY A 194 2.59 -2.83 -6.83
C GLY A 194 2.68 -2.78 -5.30
N TRP A 195 1.74 -3.43 -4.59
CA TRP A 195 1.78 -3.56 -3.12
C TRP A 195 3.00 -4.31 -2.62
N GLY A 196 3.35 -5.42 -3.27
CA GLY A 196 4.56 -6.16 -2.95
C GLY A 196 5.80 -5.28 -3.15
N LEU A 197 5.92 -4.65 -4.31
CA LEU A 197 7.07 -3.81 -4.67
C LEU A 197 7.27 -2.70 -3.64
N TYR A 198 6.24 -1.88 -3.42
CA TYR A 198 6.35 -0.75 -2.51
C TYR A 198 6.53 -1.25 -1.07
N GLY A 199 5.73 -2.22 -0.61
CA GLY A 199 5.84 -2.72 0.75
C GLY A 199 7.18 -3.38 1.08
N PHE A 200 7.81 -4.12 0.15
CA PHE A 200 9.16 -4.67 0.36
C PHE A 200 10.24 -3.60 0.37
N ALA A 201 10.16 -2.59 -0.50
CA ALA A 201 11.07 -1.45 -0.47
C ALA A 201 10.98 -0.70 0.87
N THR A 202 9.77 -0.46 1.36
CA THR A 202 9.52 0.14 2.68
C THR A 202 10.07 -0.74 3.81
N CYS A 203 9.82 -2.05 3.79
CA CYS A 203 10.36 -2.97 4.79
C CYS A 203 11.89 -2.95 4.82
N TYR A 204 12.55 -2.93 3.66
CA TYR A 204 14.00 -2.81 3.59
C TYR A 204 14.48 -1.47 4.17
N HIS A 205 13.84 -0.36 3.83
CA HIS A 205 14.22 0.95 4.33
C HIS A 205 14.22 1.00 5.88
N TYR A 206 13.19 0.43 6.52
CA TYR A 206 13.11 0.38 7.98
C TYR A 206 14.07 -0.64 8.61
N SER A 207 14.19 -1.84 8.04
CA SER A 207 14.85 -2.98 8.70
C SER A 207 16.30 -3.23 8.28
N GLY A 208 16.68 -2.80 7.08
CA GLY A 208 17.94 -3.17 6.43
C GLY A 208 18.05 -4.65 6.03
N VAL A 209 16.96 -5.42 6.07
CA VAL A 209 17.00 -6.85 5.72
C VAL A 209 17.11 -7.01 4.20
N GLU A 210 18.30 -7.34 3.72
CA GLU A 210 18.66 -7.45 2.30
C GLU A 210 17.70 -8.32 1.46
N SER A 211 17.10 -9.37 2.04
CA SER A 211 16.14 -10.20 1.32
C SER A 211 14.89 -9.43 0.84
N PHE A 212 14.53 -8.32 1.50
CA PHE A 212 13.45 -7.44 1.08
C PHE A 212 13.87 -6.53 -0.07
N LEU A 213 15.13 -6.04 -0.08
CA LEU A 213 15.67 -5.29 -1.22
C LEU A 213 15.66 -6.15 -2.49
N TYR A 214 16.11 -7.41 -2.39
CA TYR A 214 16.07 -8.35 -3.51
C TYR A 214 14.64 -8.60 -4.02
N ALA A 215 13.67 -8.75 -3.11
CA ALA A 215 12.27 -8.92 -3.50
C ALA A 215 11.72 -7.69 -4.23
N ALA A 216 11.98 -6.49 -3.71
CA ALA A 216 11.55 -5.24 -4.34
C ALA A 216 12.16 -5.05 -5.74
N ARG A 217 13.46 -5.36 -5.92
CA ARG A 217 14.14 -5.34 -7.23
C ARG A 217 13.50 -6.33 -8.22
N MET A 218 13.24 -7.57 -7.79
CA MET A 218 12.61 -8.60 -8.64
C MET A 218 11.21 -8.17 -9.11
N LEU A 219 10.37 -7.69 -8.21
CA LEU A 219 9.02 -7.22 -8.51
C LEU A 219 9.05 -5.99 -9.43
N SER A 220 10.00 -5.08 -9.21
CA SER A 220 10.23 -3.90 -10.07
C SER A 220 10.63 -4.30 -11.47
N GLN A 221 11.58 -5.22 -11.61
CA GLN A 221 12.01 -5.73 -12.90
C GLN A 221 10.87 -6.42 -13.64
N TYR A 222 10.06 -7.24 -12.95
CA TYR A 222 8.89 -7.87 -13.54
C TYR A 222 7.89 -6.82 -14.05
N ALA A 223 7.55 -5.82 -13.22
CA ALA A 223 6.64 -4.74 -13.59
C ALA A 223 7.07 -4.02 -14.86
N ILE A 224 8.36 -3.64 -14.95
CA ILE A 224 8.93 -2.89 -16.06
C ILE A 224 9.01 -3.75 -17.33
N THR A 225 9.44 -5.01 -17.21
CA THR A 225 9.64 -5.90 -18.37
C THR A 225 8.32 -6.28 -19.03
N HIS A 226 7.24 -6.39 -18.25
CA HIS A 226 5.91 -6.75 -18.73
C HIS A 226 5.00 -5.52 -18.90
N ALA A 227 5.54 -4.31 -18.78
CA ALA A 227 4.77 -3.09 -18.95
C ALA A 227 4.39 -2.88 -20.42
N PRO A 228 3.19 -2.35 -20.70
CA PRO A 228 2.87 -1.78 -22.01
C PRO A 228 3.76 -0.57 -22.33
N GLU A 229 3.75 -0.10 -23.57
CA GLU A 229 4.60 1.01 -24.05
C GLU A 229 4.49 2.29 -23.19
N ASP A 230 3.30 2.61 -22.70
CA ASP A 230 3.02 3.77 -21.85
C ASP A 230 3.31 3.54 -20.36
N PHE A 231 3.87 2.38 -20.00
CA PHE A 231 4.17 1.94 -18.64
C PHE A 231 3.00 1.88 -17.64
N VAL A 232 1.75 2.01 -18.10
CA VAL A 232 0.57 1.85 -17.25
C VAL A 232 0.03 0.43 -17.41
N PRO A 233 0.09 -0.45 -16.40
CA PRO A 233 -0.17 -1.86 -16.61
C PRO A 233 -1.65 -2.12 -16.91
N TYR A 234 -1.90 -3.26 -17.53
CA TYR A 234 -3.23 -3.87 -17.50
C TYR A 234 -3.59 -4.28 -16.06
N TRP A 235 -4.87 -4.54 -15.79
CA TRP A 235 -5.31 -4.95 -14.45
C TRP A 235 -4.66 -6.25 -13.96
N ASP A 236 -4.23 -7.12 -14.88
CA ASP A 236 -3.46 -8.33 -14.62
C ASP A 236 -2.47 -8.53 -15.78
N TYR A 237 -1.21 -8.82 -15.47
CA TYR A 237 -0.15 -8.97 -16.48
C TYR A 237 -0.32 -10.23 -17.35
N ASN A 238 -1.12 -11.20 -16.90
CA ASN A 238 -1.36 -12.46 -17.60
C ASN A 238 -2.79 -12.56 -18.16
N SER A 239 -3.54 -11.46 -18.22
CA SER A 239 -4.87 -11.47 -18.82
C SER A 239 -4.81 -11.91 -20.29
N PRO A 240 -5.59 -12.93 -20.70
CA PRO A 240 -5.56 -13.46 -22.07
C PRO A 240 -6.11 -12.47 -23.09
N ASP A 241 -6.82 -11.44 -22.63
CA ASP A 241 -7.47 -10.44 -23.46
C ASP A 241 -6.54 -9.26 -23.80
N ILE A 242 -5.29 -9.24 -23.35
CA ILE A 242 -4.31 -8.20 -23.71
C ILE A 242 -4.10 -8.20 -25.25
N PRO A 243 -4.16 -7.03 -25.94
CA PRO A 243 -4.23 -5.67 -25.38
C PRO A 243 -5.66 -5.11 -25.19
N ASN A 244 -6.70 -5.87 -25.51
CA ASN A 244 -8.12 -5.50 -25.47
C ASN A 244 -8.77 -5.70 -24.09
N THR A 245 -8.07 -5.32 -23.02
CA THR A 245 -8.57 -5.43 -21.64
C THR A 245 -8.33 -4.15 -20.84
N TYR A 246 -8.78 -4.14 -19.59
CA TYR A 246 -8.76 -2.95 -18.74
C TYR A 246 -7.34 -2.60 -18.27
N ARG A 247 -7.04 -1.30 -18.26
CA ARG A 247 -5.87 -0.75 -17.59
C ARG A 247 -6.12 -0.63 -16.08
N ASP A 248 -5.04 -0.47 -15.32
CA ASP A 248 -5.13 -0.09 -13.92
C ASP A 248 -4.17 1.05 -13.59
N SER A 249 -4.65 2.28 -13.76
CA SER A 249 -3.90 3.49 -13.39
C SER A 249 -3.57 3.56 -11.90
N SER A 250 -4.33 2.88 -11.03
CA SER A 250 -3.99 2.81 -9.61
C SER A 250 -2.77 1.94 -9.34
N ALA A 251 -2.61 0.81 -10.05
CA ALA A 251 -1.40 0.01 -9.97
C ALA A 251 -0.17 0.78 -10.46
N ALA A 252 -0.29 1.51 -11.58
CA ALA A 252 0.79 2.38 -12.06
C ALA A 252 1.23 3.41 -11.00
N ALA A 253 0.28 4.10 -10.37
CA ALA A 253 0.59 5.10 -9.35
C ALA A 253 1.35 4.50 -8.16
N VAL A 254 0.91 3.32 -7.71
CA VAL A 254 1.57 2.57 -6.63
C VAL A 254 2.98 2.12 -7.03
N ILE A 255 3.13 1.59 -8.24
CA ILE A 255 4.43 1.15 -8.76
C ILE A 255 5.40 2.34 -8.85
N ALA A 256 4.93 3.51 -9.30
CA ALA A 256 5.76 4.72 -9.33
C ALA A 256 6.26 5.10 -7.92
N CYS A 257 5.39 5.12 -6.91
CA CYS A 257 5.81 5.39 -5.54
C CYS A 257 6.76 4.32 -4.99
N GLY A 258 6.50 3.04 -5.27
CA GLY A 258 7.38 1.97 -4.81
C GLY A 258 8.74 1.98 -5.50
N LEU A 259 8.83 2.37 -6.77
CA LEU A 259 10.10 2.57 -7.47
C LEU A 259 10.88 3.76 -6.89
N LEU A 260 10.19 4.83 -6.51
CA LEU A 260 10.83 5.95 -5.79
C LEU A 260 11.31 5.51 -4.40
N GLU A 261 10.53 4.71 -3.68
CA GLU A 261 10.93 4.18 -2.37
C GLU A 261 12.16 3.28 -2.51
N LEU A 262 12.15 2.40 -3.51
CA LEU A 262 13.28 1.55 -3.82
C LEU A 262 14.50 2.40 -4.18
N ALA A 263 14.36 3.41 -5.04
CA ALA A 263 15.45 4.31 -5.40
C ALA A 263 16.05 5.06 -4.20
N ASP A 264 15.24 5.43 -3.21
CA ASP A 264 15.69 6.17 -2.03
C ASP A 264 16.50 5.29 -1.05
N CYS A 265 16.26 3.97 -1.05
CA CYS A 265 17.00 3.02 -0.20
C CYS A 265 17.98 2.12 -0.98
N GLU A 266 18.07 2.27 -2.30
CA GLU A 266 18.91 1.44 -3.18
C GLU A 266 20.41 1.62 -2.88
N THR A 267 21.14 0.50 -2.87
CA THR A 267 22.58 0.46 -2.57
C THR A 267 23.47 0.57 -3.80
N ASP A 268 22.91 0.39 -4.99
CA ASP A 268 23.57 0.57 -6.29
C ASP A 268 23.06 1.84 -6.98
N GLU A 269 23.94 2.82 -7.21
CA GLU A 269 23.57 4.12 -7.77
C GLU A 269 22.97 4.03 -9.19
N GLY A 270 23.41 3.04 -9.97
CA GLY A 270 22.91 2.80 -11.33
C GLY A 270 21.46 2.30 -11.30
N LEU A 271 21.17 1.32 -10.44
CA LEU A 271 19.81 0.84 -10.20
C LEU A 271 18.93 1.94 -9.60
N ALA A 272 19.45 2.73 -8.65
CA ALA A 272 18.70 3.83 -8.03
C ALA A 272 18.23 4.85 -9.07
N THR A 273 19.13 5.22 -9.98
CA THR A 273 18.84 6.11 -11.11
C THR A 273 17.81 5.49 -12.04
N GLN A 274 17.97 4.20 -12.38
CA GLN A 274 17.04 3.48 -13.25
C GLN A 274 15.62 3.44 -12.67
N TRP A 275 15.46 3.10 -11.39
CA TRP A 275 14.15 3.06 -10.73
C TRP A 275 13.48 4.43 -10.71
N ARG A 276 14.24 5.49 -10.41
CA ARG A 276 13.73 6.86 -10.47
C ARG A 276 13.26 7.25 -11.87
N THR A 277 14.04 6.92 -12.91
CA THR A 277 13.64 7.18 -14.31
C THR A 277 12.34 6.47 -14.69
N TYR A 278 12.12 5.22 -14.26
CA TYR A 278 10.86 4.54 -14.54
C TYR A 278 9.68 5.14 -13.77
N ALA A 279 9.88 5.53 -12.51
CA ALA A 279 8.87 6.26 -11.75
C ALA A 279 8.46 7.58 -12.44
N GLU A 280 9.43 8.33 -12.97
CA GLU A 280 9.17 9.55 -13.75
C GLU A 280 8.34 9.26 -15.01
N LYS A 281 8.71 8.23 -15.79
CA LYS A 281 7.97 7.82 -17.00
C LYS A 281 6.53 7.41 -16.70
N ILE A 282 6.32 6.59 -15.67
CA ILE A 282 4.98 6.16 -15.25
C ILE A 282 4.16 7.37 -14.81
N THR A 283 4.74 8.25 -14.00
CA THR A 283 4.04 9.45 -13.48
C THR A 283 3.69 10.41 -14.62
N ALA A 284 4.59 10.61 -15.59
CA ALA A 284 4.32 11.43 -16.78
C ALA A 284 3.18 10.84 -17.63
N SER A 285 3.20 9.51 -17.87
CA SER A 285 2.13 8.83 -18.60
C SER A 285 0.76 8.96 -17.91
N LEU A 286 0.73 8.78 -16.57
CA LEU A 286 -0.48 8.99 -15.78
C LEU A 286 -1.01 10.43 -15.91
N TRP A 287 -0.13 11.42 -15.83
CA TRP A 287 -0.48 12.82 -15.99
C TRP A 287 -1.06 13.13 -17.39
N GLU A 288 -0.40 12.65 -18.44
CA GLU A 288 -0.73 12.98 -19.83
C GLU A 288 -1.98 12.24 -20.34
N HIS A 289 -2.16 10.98 -19.95
CA HIS A 289 -3.16 10.10 -20.57
C HIS A 289 -4.29 9.67 -19.64
N TYR A 290 -4.04 9.61 -18.33
CA TYR A 290 -4.96 9.04 -17.33
C TYR A 290 -5.50 10.07 -16.35
N SER A 291 -4.99 11.30 -16.35
CA SER A 291 -5.56 12.36 -15.54
C SER A 291 -6.94 12.80 -16.04
N THR A 292 -7.73 13.35 -15.13
CA THR A 292 -9.05 13.93 -15.39
C THR A 292 -8.98 15.44 -15.64
N ARG A 293 -7.77 15.99 -15.86
CA ARG A 293 -7.53 17.42 -16.07
C ARG A 293 -8.39 17.94 -17.23
N GLY A 294 -9.06 19.07 -17.00
CA GLY A 294 -9.97 19.65 -17.99
C GLY A 294 -11.35 18.97 -18.06
N THR A 295 -11.66 18.06 -17.12
CA THR A 295 -12.98 17.45 -16.99
C THR A 295 -13.64 17.83 -15.66
N ASN A 296 -14.95 17.56 -15.52
CA ASN A 296 -15.69 17.74 -14.27
C ASN A 296 -15.71 16.48 -13.39
N MET A 297 -14.87 15.48 -13.68
CA MET A 297 -14.81 14.25 -12.89
C MET A 297 -14.20 14.55 -11.51
N PRO A 298 -14.85 14.15 -10.39
CA PRO A 298 -14.38 14.44 -9.04
C PRO A 298 -13.30 13.44 -8.56
N ALA A 299 -12.27 13.22 -9.38
CA ALA A 299 -11.12 12.35 -9.14
C ALA A 299 -9.89 12.91 -9.86
N ILE A 300 -8.68 12.46 -9.53
CA ILE A 300 -7.43 12.89 -10.21
C ILE A 300 -7.12 11.96 -11.39
N LEU A 301 -7.26 10.65 -11.20
CA LEU A 301 -7.03 9.62 -12.20
C LEU A 301 -8.32 8.88 -12.61
N ARG A 302 -8.33 8.39 -13.86
CA ARG A 302 -9.35 7.49 -14.43
C ARG A 302 -8.73 6.19 -14.92
N LYS A 303 -9.57 5.25 -15.39
CA LYS A 303 -9.17 3.92 -15.91
C LYS A 303 -8.39 3.06 -14.89
N ALA A 304 -8.82 3.09 -13.63
CA ALA A 304 -8.35 2.18 -12.61
C ALA A 304 -9.27 0.94 -12.51
N ALA A 305 -8.75 -0.18 -12.00
CA ALA A 305 -9.49 -1.43 -11.90
C ALA A 305 -9.55 -1.95 -10.45
N ARG A 306 -10.66 -1.76 -9.75
CA ARG A 306 -10.83 -2.27 -8.37
C ARG A 306 -10.82 -3.79 -8.34
N SER A 307 -11.63 -4.44 -9.16
CA SER A 307 -11.63 -5.90 -9.30
C SER A 307 -12.38 -6.27 -10.56
N VAL A 308 -11.64 -6.67 -11.60
CA VAL A 308 -12.21 -7.04 -12.90
C VAL A 308 -13.10 -8.30 -12.79
N PRO A 309 -12.69 -9.38 -12.09
CA PRO A 309 -13.55 -10.57 -11.94
C PRO A 309 -14.90 -10.30 -11.28
N HIS A 310 -15.01 -9.20 -10.52
CA HIS A 310 -16.22 -8.81 -9.80
C HIS A 310 -16.98 -7.63 -10.44
N GLY A 311 -16.62 -7.21 -11.65
CA GLY A 311 -17.37 -6.15 -12.35
C GLY A 311 -17.02 -4.70 -11.94
N TYR A 312 -15.89 -4.48 -11.26
CA TYR A 312 -15.48 -3.16 -10.76
C TYR A 312 -14.21 -2.64 -11.47
N MET A 313 -14.37 -2.18 -12.69
CA MET A 313 -13.28 -1.72 -13.57
C MET A 313 -13.60 -0.37 -14.24
N ASP A 314 -12.61 0.19 -14.95
CA ASP A 314 -12.70 1.47 -15.66
C ASP A 314 -13.32 2.59 -14.83
N THR A 315 -12.78 2.79 -13.63
CA THR A 315 -13.32 3.73 -12.65
C THR A 315 -12.22 4.61 -12.06
N ALA A 316 -12.62 5.56 -11.23
CA ALA A 316 -11.71 6.36 -10.41
C ALA A 316 -11.59 5.75 -9.02
N LEU A 317 -10.37 5.68 -8.48
CA LEU A 317 -10.08 5.05 -7.19
C LEU A 317 -9.24 5.97 -6.32
N ILE A 318 -9.71 6.23 -5.11
CA ILE A 318 -9.09 7.18 -4.17
C ILE A 318 -7.63 6.84 -3.83
N TYR A 319 -7.27 5.56 -3.79
CA TYR A 319 -5.89 5.14 -3.60
C TYR A 319 -5.02 5.42 -4.82
N GLY A 320 -5.56 5.30 -6.04
CA GLY A 320 -4.85 5.73 -7.24
C GLY A 320 -4.57 7.23 -7.22
N ASP A 321 -5.58 8.04 -6.85
CA ASP A 321 -5.41 9.49 -6.66
C ASP A 321 -4.34 9.81 -5.60
N TYR A 322 -4.37 9.12 -4.45
CA TYR A 322 -3.39 9.30 -3.36
C TYR A 322 -1.97 9.01 -3.84
N TYR A 323 -1.71 7.82 -4.38
CA TYR A 323 -0.35 7.45 -4.79
C TYR A 323 0.14 8.28 -5.97
N PHE A 324 -0.74 8.71 -6.87
CA PHE A 324 -0.34 9.60 -7.95
C PHE A 324 0.11 10.96 -7.40
N PHE A 325 -0.64 11.50 -6.45
CA PHE A 325 -0.28 12.77 -5.80
C PHE A 325 0.99 12.64 -4.94
N GLU A 326 1.19 11.50 -4.27
CA GLU A 326 2.44 11.17 -3.60
C GLU A 326 3.63 11.14 -4.57
N ALA A 327 3.50 10.43 -5.70
CA ALA A 327 4.56 10.35 -6.71
C ALA A 327 4.94 11.74 -7.24
N LEU A 328 3.94 12.57 -7.58
CA LEU A 328 4.15 13.96 -7.98
C LEU A 328 4.88 14.75 -6.89
N HIS A 329 4.46 14.60 -5.63
CA HIS A 329 5.05 15.32 -4.51
C HIS A 329 6.51 14.90 -4.27
N ARG A 330 6.82 13.60 -4.39
CA ARG A 330 8.18 13.05 -4.25
C ARG A 330 9.11 13.48 -5.37
N LEU A 331 8.61 13.57 -6.60
CA LEU A 331 9.39 14.00 -7.76
C LEU A 331 9.59 15.52 -7.79
N ALA A 332 8.54 16.31 -7.53
CA ALA A 332 8.59 17.77 -7.67
C ALA A 332 9.02 18.50 -6.39
N TYR A 333 8.77 17.92 -5.21
CA TYR A 333 9.01 18.56 -3.90
C TYR A 333 9.71 17.59 -2.93
N PRO A 334 10.95 17.13 -3.23
CA PRO A 334 11.65 16.14 -2.43
C PRO A 334 11.91 16.61 -0.99
N GLU A 335 12.13 17.91 -0.76
CA GLU A 335 12.33 18.46 0.60
C GLU A 335 11.11 18.30 1.50
N ILE A 336 9.92 18.59 0.97
CA ILE A 336 8.67 18.45 1.72
C ILE A 336 8.39 16.96 1.93
N SER A 337 8.58 16.15 0.89
CA SER A 337 8.39 14.70 0.94
C SER A 337 9.23 14.03 2.01
N ARG A 338 10.51 14.42 2.16
CA ARG A 338 11.41 13.87 3.18
C ARG A 338 10.91 14.10 4.61
N ARG A 339 10.17 15.19 4.87
CA ARG A 339 9.55 15.44 6.18
C ARG A 339 8.33 14.56 6.41
N ILE A 340 7.53 14.33 5.38
CA ILE A 340 6.28 13.56 5.45
C ILE A 340 6.56 12.06 5.57
N PHE A 341 7.48 11.55 4.76
CA PHE A 341 7.76 10.13 4.59
C PHE A 341 9.06 9.70 5.28
N GLN A 342 9.51 10.45 6.28
CA GLN A 342 10.72 10.11 7.03
C GLN A 342 10.61 8.70 7.63
N LYS A 343 11.65 7.90 7.41
CA LYS A 343 11.79 6.56 7.97
C LYS A 343 13.05 6.51 8.82
N SER A 344 12.94 5.94 10.02
CA SER A 344 14.07 5.72 10.90
C SER A 344 14.37 4.23 10.93
N LYS A 345 15.64 3.84 10.77
CA LYS A 345 16.02 2.43 10.90
C LYS A 345 15.61 1.91 12.28
N VAL A 346 15.00 0.74 12.31
CA VAL A 346 14.54 0.08 13.53
C VAL A 346 15.34 -1.21 13.69
N SER A 347 15.77 -1.50 14.92
CA SER A 347 16.39 -2.80 15.21
C SER A 347 15.34 -3.90 15.06
N VAL A 348 15.67 -4.92 14.29
CA VAL A 348 14.84 -6.11 14.09
C VAL A 348 15.63 -7.35 14.52
N LEU A 349 14.93 -8.32 15.12
CA LEU A 349 15.52 -9.57 15.62
C LEU A 349 15.70 -10.61 14.51
#